data_AF-A0A2M7KK43-F1
#
_entry.id   AF-A0A2M7KK43-F1
#
_cell.length_a   1.000
_cell.length_b   1.000
_cell.length_c   1.000
_cell.angle_alpha   90.00
_cell.angle_beta   90.00
_cell.angle_gamma   90.00
#
_symmetry.space_group_name_H-M   'P 1'
#
loop_
_entity.id
_entity.type
_entity.pdbx_description
1 polymer ?
#
loop_
_entity_poly.entity_id
_entity_poly.type
_entity_poly.pdbx_seq_one_letter_code
_entity_poly.pdbx_strand_id
1 'polypeptide(L)'
;MGSWREEILREFTPGVARLTLVADPDGLLTEEGVSAALRERGFEIIPFEDPLAFRFAYESKYRGRWDRGELTDLVVVLRSPSRDLDHLPFDLLQAGRKLRFCLGDLFPNLSLPVVEALDRSRLDVLHLAQTQHAPGMLGDNATKDFLLCHVYQLAPEVVSQPSDLLSLLLKKHYGEHRLPGVLDERLVFVLRQTGRFDDWPLSQIVSDRQAFYSFLQERWPVFVGYLVALEERQLGDSTAPAGLQFGGPAALPFGHDGARPYIGNLFTEGALRPIDHPQAEQLAGQWVAVGLRAGRERDPSKHLERLLESAGSSLPSGECPHQDWTAFAPRWAALTAAACSATAQGGQQRRFVELREEVDGQFSAWMSKRYHTLHNLPPFPPVMCHHLPRYLAPLVAAGRPATKVALVVLDGLAFDQWVTLREVLVRQRPEL
;
A
#
# COMPACT_ATOMS: atom_id res chain seq x y z
N MET A 1 -5.75 -20.94 15.61
CA MET A 1 -6.22 -21.08 14.21
C MET A 1 -5.00 -20.92 13.35
N GLY A 2 -4.72 -21.87 12.47
CA GLY A 2 -3.51 -21.83 11.65
C GLY A 2 -3.62 -20.77 10.54
N SER A 3 -2.51 -20.11 10.21
CA SER A 3 -2.41 -19.26 9.01
C SER A 3 -2.46 -20.14 7.75
N TRP A 4 -2.94 -19.60 6.62
CA TRP A 4 -2.82 -20.26 5.30
C TRP A 4 -1.38 -20.74 4.99
N ARG A 5 -0.36 -20.07 5.56
CA ARG A 5 1.03 -20.50 5.44
C ARG A 5 1.28 -21.87 6.07
N GLU A 6 0.61 -22.20 7.17
CA GLU A 6 0.76 -23.50 7.84
C GLU A 6 0.29 -24.64 6.95
N GLU A 7 -0.74 -24.42 6.13
CA GLU A 7 -1.25 -25.40 5.16
C GLU A 7 -0.16 -25.77 4.14
N ILE A 8 0.61 -24.78 3.67
CA ILE A 8 1.75 -24.99 2.77
C ILE A 8 2.92 -25.62 3.53
N LEU A 9 3.31 -25.02 4.65
CA LEU A 9 4.51 -25.40 5.39
C LEU A 9 4.42 -26.83 5.93
N ARG A 10 3.24 -27.37 6.19
CA ARG A 10 3.07 -28.74 6.69
C ARG A 10 3.58 -29.80 5.71
N GLU A 11 3.64 -29.48 4.41
CA GLU A 11 4.21 -30.35 3.39
C GLU A 11 5.75 -30.39 3.39
N PHE A 12 6.40 -29.44 4.07
CA PHE A 12 7.86 -29.30 4.12
C PHE A 12 8.42 -29.79 5.45
N THR A 13 8.62 -31.10 5.53
CA THR A 13 9.30 -31.77 6.65
C THR A 13 10.74 -32.14 6.24
N PRO A 14 11.77 -31.67 6.96
CA PRO A 14 13.17 -31.94 6.62
C PRO A 14 13.48 -33.44 6.53
N GLY A 15 14.38 -33.83 5.61
CA GLY A 15 14.82 -35.21 5.45
C GLY A 15 13.83 -36.15 4.74
N VAL A 16 12.62 -35.69 4.36
CA VAL A 16 11.66 -36.48 3.58
C VAL A 16 12.12 -36.64 2.12
N ALA A 17 12.58 -35.57 1.49
CA ALA A 17 13.07 -35.59 0.12
C ALA A 17 14.16 -34.52 -0.06
N ARG A 18 15.33 -34.94 -0.58
CA ARG A 18 16.45 -34.05 -0.87
C ARG A 18 16.11 -33.03 -1.97
N LEU A 19 15.23 -33.39 -2.90
CA LEU A 19 14.74 -32.54 -3.98
C LEU A 19 13.21 -32.51 -3.94
N THR A 20 12.65 -31.31 -3.79
CA THR A 20 11.20 -31.06 -3.90
C THR A 20 10.95 -30.10 -5.07
N LEU A 21 10.08 -30.50 -5.99
CA LEU A 21 9.65 -29.72 -7.14
C LEU A 21 8.26 -29.17 -6.87
N VAL A 22 8.09 -27.86 -6.99
CA VAL A 22 6.84 -27.19 -6.62
C VAL A 22 6.28 -26.42 -7.81
N ALA A 23 5.07 -26.76 -8.24
CA ALA A 23 4.29 -25.92 -9.15
C ALA A 23 3.59 -24.83 -8.33
N ASP A 24 4.02 -23.59 -8.53
CA ASP A 24 3.51 -22.42 -7.81
C ASP A 24 3.17 -21.30 -8.81
N PRO A 25 2.03 -21.41 -9.53
CA PRO A 25 1.61 -20.40 -10.49
C PRO A 25 1.32 -19.04 -9.84
N ASP A 26 0.99 -19.01 -8.54
CA ASP A 26 0.51 -17.82 -7.84
C ASP A 26 1.59 -17.11 -7.01
N GLY A 27 2.77 -17.71 -6.88
CA GLY A 27 3.93 -17.17 -6.17
C GLY A 27 3.84 -17.29 -4.64
N LEU A 28 3.09 -18.26 -4.12
CA LEU A 28 2.87 -18.49 -2.69
C LEU A 28 4.16 -18.83 -1.94
N LEU A 29 5.10 -19.55 -2.56
CA LEU A 29 6.38 -19.90 -1.93
C LEU A 29 7.38 -18.73 -1.90
N THR A 30 7.13 -17.70 -2.72
CA THR A 30 7.94 -16.49 -2.78
C THR A 30 7.44 -15.38 -1.85
N GLU A 31 6.29 -15.59 -1.21
CA GLU A 31 5.82 -14.72 -0.14
C GLU A 31 6.81 -14.72 1.03
N GLU A 32 7.02 -13.55 1.63
CA GLU A 32 8.13 -13.32 2.56
C GLU A 32 8.08 -14.24 3.79
N GLY A 33 6.89 -14.48 4.36
CA GLY A 33 6.71 -15.36 5.51
C GLY A 33 6.94 -16.83 5.18
N VAL A 34 6.40 -17.33 4.06
CA VAL A 34 6.61 -18.72 3.61
C VAL A 34 8.09 -18.96 3.30
N SER A 35 8.72 -18.07 2.52
CA SER A 35 10.14 -18.22 2.17
C SER A 35 11.05 -18.17 3.39
N ALA A 36 10.76 -17.31 4.38
CA ALA A 36 11.55 -17.24 5.61
C ALA A 36 11.41 -18.54 6.42
N ALA A 37 10.17 -19.02 6.63
CA ALA A 37 9.89 -20.22 7.40
C ALA A 37 10.48 -21.49 6.75
N LEU A 38 10.50 -21.58 5.42
CA LEU A 38 11.15 -22.69 4.71
C LEU A 38 12.66 -22.70 4.96
N ARG A 39 13.32 -21.54 4.92
CA ARG A 39 14.76 -21.44 5.22
C ARG A 39 15.09 -21.77 6.67
N GLU A 40 14.28 -21.32 7.62
CA GLU A 40 14.46 -21.67 9.03
C GLU A 40 14.38 -23.19 9.26
N ARG A 41 13.62 -23.91 8.42
CA ARG A 41 13.55 -25.37 8.39
C ARG A 41 14.67 -26.03 7.58
N GLY A 42 15.61 -25.26 7.04
CA GLY A 42 16.77 -25.76 6.28
C GLY A 42 16.50 -25.97 4.79
N PHE A 43 15.35 -25.53 4.26
CA PHE A 43 15.06 -25.61 2.83
C PHE A 43 15.63 -24.40 2.09
N GLU A 44 16.39 -24.67 1.03
CA GLU A 44 16.80 -23.63 0.10
C GLU A 44 15.85 -23.58 -1.10
N ILE A 45 15.42 -22.37 -1.49
CA ILE A 45 14.46 -22.16 -2.57
C ILE A 45 15.21 -21.62 -3.79
N ILE A 46 15.08 -22.30 -4.94
CA ILE A 46 15.60 -21.82 -6.22
C ILE A 46 14.45 -21.73 -7.24
N PRO A 47 14.17 -20.54 -7.79
CA PRO A 47 13.21 -20.41 -8.88
C PRO A 47 13.79 -20.98 -10.19
N PHE A 48 12.98 -21.75 -10.91
CA PHE A 48 13.29 -22.24 -12.25
C PHE A 48 12.79 -21.23 -13.30
N GLU A 49 13.57 -20.18 -13.55
CA GLU A 49 13.28 -19.15 -14.56
C GLU A 49 14.23 -19.23 -15.76
N ASP A 50 15.54 -19.27 -15.49
CA ASP A 50 16.59 -19.45 -16.48
C ASP A 50 17.17 -20.87 -16.32
N PRO A 51 16.93 -21.77 -17.29
CA PRO A 51 17.42 -23.14 -17.22
C PRO A 51 18.94 -23.25 -17.07
N LEU A 52 19.73 -22.34 -17.66
CA LEU A 52 21.20 -22.36 -17.60
C LEU A 52 21.69 -21.89 -16.24
N ALA A 53 21.18 -20.74 -15.76
CA ALA A 53 21.54 -20.23 -14.45
C ALA A 53 21.11 -21.20 -13.34
N PHE A 54 19.91 -21.78 -13.47
CA PHE A 54 19.42 -22.84 -12.61
C PHE A 54 20.37 -24.03 -12.62
N ARG A 55 20.73 -24.55 -13.81
CA ARG A 55 21.57 -25.75 -13.91
C ARG A 55 22.92 -25.54 -13.27
N PHE A 56 23.54 -24.38 -13.51
CA PHE A 56 24.81 -24.03 -12.87
C PHE A 56 24.70 -24.03 -11.34
N ALA A 57 23.66 -23.41 -10.78
CA ALA A 57 23.44 -23.38 -9.33
C ALA A 57 23.16 -24.78 -8.75
N TYR A 58 22.30 -25.56 -9.42
CA TYR A 58 21.94 -26.92 -9.04
C TYR A 58 23.18 -27.83 -8.96
N GLU A 59 23.99 -27.85 -10.02
CA GLU A 59 25.17 -28.70 -10.12
C GLU A 59 26.27 -28.29 -9.13
N SER A 60 26.55 -26.99 -9.07
CA SER A 60 27.67 -26.47 -8.28
C SER A 60 27.41 -26.52 -6.78
N LYS A 61 26.15 -26.31 -6.35
CA LYS A 61 25.82 -26.15 -4.92
C LYS A 61 25.14 -27.35 -4.29
N TYR A 62 24.43 -28.19 -5.04
CA TYR A 62 23.62 -29.27 -4.45
C TYR A 62 24.03 -30.64 -4.97
N ARG A 63 24.02 -30.85 -6.30
CA ARG A 63 24.31 -32.18 -6.87
C ARG A 63 25.66 -32.72 -6.38
N GLY A 64 26.71 -31.91 -6.47
CA GLY A 64 28.03 -32.29 -5.99
C GLY A 64 28.11 -32.54 -4.47
N ARG A 65 27.26 -31.87 -3.65
CA ARG A 65 27.17 -32.12 -2.19
C ARG A 65 26.44 -33.43 -1.90
N TRP A 66 25.35 -33.72 -2.61
CA TRP A 66 24.59 -34.96 -2.48
C TRP A 66 25.40 -36.19 -2.89
N ASP A 67 26.23 -36.07 -3.93
CA ASP A 67 27.12 -37.14 -4.36
C ASP A 67 28.21 -37.43 -3.31
N ARG A 68 28.52 -36.48 -2.42
CA ARG A 68 29.39 -36.66 -1.23
C ARG A 68 28.63 -37.12 0.02
N GLY A 69 27.33 -37.35 -0.08
CA GLY A 69 26.49 -37.80 1.05
C GLY A 69 26.03 -36.69 2.00
N GLU A 70 26.27 -35.42 1.68
CA GLU A 70 25.81 -34.30 2.50
C GLU A 70 24.27 -34.18 2.46
N LEU A 71 23.65 -33.90 3.61
CA LEU A 71 22.20 -33.74 3.74
C LEU A 71 21.83 -32.27 3.56
N THR A 72 21.31 -31.93 2.39
CA THR A 72 20.75 -30.60 2.09
C THR A 72 19.42 -30.80 1.36
N ASP A 73 18.39 -30.06 1.78
CA ASP A 73 17.05 -30.14 1.20
C ASP A 73 16.82 -28.94 0.26
N LEU A 74 16.68 -29.23 -1.04
CA LEU A 74 16.46 -28.24 -2.09
C LEU A 74 15.00 -28.22 -2.53
N VAL A 75 14.41 -27.03 -2.56
CA VAL A 75 13.11 -26.76 -3.15
C VAL A 75 13.29 -26.01 -4.46
N VAL A 76 12.90 -26.63 -5.55
CA VAL A 76 12.86 -26.02 -6.88
C VAL A 76 11.45 -25.55 -7.14
N VAL A 77 11.28 -24.25 -7.33
CA VAL A 77 9.98 -23.63 -7.55
C VAL A 77 9.83 -23.28 -9.02
N LEU A 78 8.84 -23.89 -9.66
CA LEU A 78 8.45 -23.58 -11.02
C LEU A 78 7.29 -22.59 -11.00
N ARG A 79 7.59 -21.36 -11.41
CA ARG A 79 6.60 -20.32 -11.68
C ARG A 79 6.15 -20.43 -13.13
N SER A 80 5.39 -21.48 -13.46
CA SER A 80 4.81 -21.65 -14.80
C SER A 80 3.30 -21.42 -14.78
N PRO A 81 2.75 -20.59 -15.69
CA PRO A 81 1.31 -20.45 -15.87
C PRO A 81 0.62 -21.75 -16.26
N SER A 82 1.34 -22.68 -16.91
CA SER A 82 0.81 -23.99 -17.29
C SER A 82 0.48 -24.88 -16.08
N ARG A 83 0.88 -24.48 -14.86
CA ARG A 83 0.71 -25.23 -13.60
C ARG A 83 1.33 -26.63 -13.62
N ASP A 84 2.14 -26.90 -14.62
CA ASP A 84 2.63 -28.23 -14.96
C ASP A 84 4.16 -28.29 -14.78
N LEU A 85 4.60 -29.30 -14.03
CA LEU A 85 6.01 -29.57 -13.77
C LEU A 85 6.70 -30.21 -14.97
N ASP A 86 5.95 -30.69 -15.95
CA ASP A 86 6.46 -31.48 -17.08
C ASP A 86 7.45 -30.73 -18.00
N HIS A 87 7.61 -29.41 -17.81
CA HIS A 87 8.65 -28.62 -18.48
C HIS A 87 10.04 -28.71 -17.83
N LEU A 88 10.14 -29.31 -16.64
CA LEU A 88 11.42 -29.49 -15.96
C LEU A 88 12.24 -30.61 -16.63
N PRO A 89 13.58 -30.50 -16.59
CA PRO A 89 14.47 -31.58 -17.02
C PRO A 89 14.09 -32.94 -16.38
N PHE A 90 14.14 -34.00 -17.20
CA PHE A 90 13.69 -35.33 -16.82
C PHE A 90 14.39 -35.89 -15.58
N ASP A 91 15.68 -35.59 -15.41
CA ASP A 91 16.47 -36.01 -14.25
C ASP A 91 15.93 -35.41 -12.93
N LEU A 92 15.46 -34.17 -12.97
CA LEU A 92 14.79 -33.55 -11.82
C LEU A 92 13.44 -34.22 -11.56
N LEU A 93 12.64 -34.44 -12.61
CA LEU A 93 11.32 -35.07 -12.50
C LEU A 93 11.36 -36.49 -11.95
N GLN A 94 12.45 -37.21 -12.24
CA GLN A 94 12.67 -38.56 -11.74
C GLN A 94 13.13 -38.57 -10.28
N ALA A 95 13.98 -37.62 -9.88
CA ALA A 95 14.58 -37.58 -8.54
C ALA A 95 13.74 -36.82 -7.51
N GLY A 96 12.89 -35.89 -7.94
CA GLY A 96 12.21 -34.93 -7.08
C GLY A 96 10.81 -35.34 -6.63
N ARG A 97 10.47 -35.06 -5.37
CA ARG A 97 9.09 -35.10 -4.86
C ARG A 97 8.29 -33.96 -5.48
N LYS A 98 7.11 -34.22 -6.03
CA LYS A 98 6.28 -33.21 -6.70
C LYS A 98 5.21 -32.68 -5.75
N LEU A 99 5.09 -31.35 -5.67
CA LEU A 99 4.05 -30.62 -4.93
C LEU A 99 3.44 -29.54 -5.83
N ARG A 100 2.25 -29.08 -5.45
CA ARG A 100 1.55 -27.99 -6.11
C ARG A 100 0.82 -27.15 -5.07
N PHE A 101 0.92 -25.83 -5.21
CA PHE A 101 0.15 -24.89 -4.41
C PHE A 101 -0.46 -23.84 -5.33
N CYS A 102 -1.77 -23.59 -5.17
CA CYS A 102 -2.43 -22.49 -5.85
C CYS A 102 -3.44 -21.81 -4.94
N LEU A 103 -3.78 -20.56 -5.25
CA LEU A 103 -4.74 -19.77 -4.50
C LEU A 103 -6.13 -20.43 -4.47
N GLY A 104 -6.50 -21.18 -5.51
CA GLY A 104 -7.77 -21.89 -5.57
C GLY A 104 -7.91 -22.99 -4.51
N ASP A 105 -6.79 -23.58 -4.09
CA ASP A 105 -6.79 -24.60 -3.03
C ASP A 105 -6.95 -23.95 -1.64
N LEU A 106 -6.40 -22.74 -1.44
CA LEU A 106 -6.49 -21.98 -0.19
C LEU A 106 -7.84 -21.26 -0.02
N PHE A 107 -8.45 -20.84 -1.14
CA PHE A 107 -9.68 -20.03 -1.17
C PHE A 107 -10.76 -20.66 -2.05
N PRO A 108 -11.22 -21.89 -1.75
CA PRO A 108 -12.06 -22.68 -2.65
C PRO A 108 -13.46 -22.11 -2.90
N ASN A 109 -13.96 -21.27 -1.98
CA ASN A 109 -15.29 -20.67 -2.07
C ASN A 109 -15.28 -19.30 -2.76
N LEU A 110 -14.11 -18.80 -3.16
CA LEU A 110 -13.95 -17.49 -3.77
C LEU A 110 -13.58 -17.61 -5.24
N SER A 111 -13.94 -16.60 -6.04
CA SER A 111 -13.55 -16.54 -7.44
C SER A 111 -12.04 -16.34 -7.57
N LEU A 112 -11.35 -17.34 -8.13
CA LEU A 112 -9.90 -17.34 -8.31
C LEU A 112 -9.38 -16.12 -9.10
N PRO A 113 -9.96 -15.73 -10.25
CA PRO A 113 -9.52 -14.52 -10.96
C PRO A 113 -9.56 -13.23 -10.11
N VAL A 114 -10.51 -13.14 -9.18
CA VAL A 114 -10.61 -11.98 -8.28
C VAL A 114 -9.55 -12.05 -7.18
N VAL A 115 -9.32 -13.25 -6.61
CA VAL A 115 -8.29 -13.46 -5.58
C VAL A 115 -6.88 -13.27 -6.16
N GLU A 116 -6.63 -13.72 -7.40
CA GLU A 116 -5.35 -13.53 -8.09
C GLU A 116 -4.97 -12.04 -8.23
N ALA A 117 -5.96 -11.13 -8.31
CA ALA A 117 -5.73 -9.69 -8.39
C ALA A 117 -5.32 -9.03 -7.06
N LEU A 118 -5.43 -9.74 -5.93
CA LEU A 118 -5.08 -9.21 -4.61
C LEU A 118 -3.56 -9.17 -4.40
N ASP A 119 -3.13 -8.15 -3.67
CA ASP A 119 -1.77 -8.16 -3.12
C ASP A 119 -1.60 -9.32 -2.13
N ARG A 120 -0.43 -9.95 -2.14
CA ARG A 120 -0.16 -11.14 -1.32
C ARG A 120 -0.14 -10.81 0.17
N SER A 121 0.11 -9.56 0.55
CA SER A 121 -0.02 -9.08 1.94
C SER A 121 -1.44 -9.21 2.48
N ARG A 122 -2.45 -9.32 1.60
CA ARG A 122 -3.87 -9.44 2.00
C ARG A 122 -4.34 -10.86 2.25
N LEU A 123 -3.55 -11.87 1.92
CA LEU A 123 -3.97 -13.27 2.07
C LEU A 123 -4.24 -13.66 3.52
N ASP A 124 -3.53 -13.07 4.48
CA ASP A 124 -3.77 -13.31 5.91
C ASP A 124 -5.16 -12.83 6.35
N VAL A 125 -5.50 -11.59 6.00
CA VAL A 125 -6.80 -11.00 6.32
C VAL A 125 -7.90 -11.74 5.56
N LEU A 126 -7.65 -12.14 4.31
CA LEU A 126 -8.58 -12.92 3.51
C LEU A 126 -8.86 -14.29 4.14
N HIS A 127 -7.83 -15.02 4.55
CA HIS A 127 -7.97 -16.34 5.17
C HIS A 127 -8.73 -16.26 6.49
N LEU A 128 -8.44 -15.24 7.30
CA LEU A 128 -9.19 -14.95 8.52
C LEU A 128 -10.66 -14.65 8.21
N ALA A 129 -10.94 -13.76 7.25
CA ALA A 129 -12.29 -13.40 6.85
C ALA A 129 -13.08 -14.61 6.32
N GLN A 130 -12.46 -15.45 5.49
CA GLN A 130 -13.07 -16.68 5.00
C GLN A 130 -13.41 -17.64 6.15
N THR A 131 -12.49 -17.81 7.10
CA THR A 131 -12.70 -18.70 8.25
C THR A 131 -13.81 -18.19 9.17
N GLN A 132 -13.88 -16.86 9.38
CA GLN A 132 -14.87 -16.24 10.26
C GLN A 132 -16.27 -16.18 9.64
N HIS A 133 -16.36 -15.81 8.37
CA HIS A 133 -17.65 -15.60 7.70
C HIS A 133 -18.14 -16.84 6.93
N ALA A 134 -17.26 -17.81 6.67
CA ALA A 134 -17.54 -19.05 5.97
C ALA A 134 -18.46 -18.85 4.75
N PRO A 135 -18.07 -18.02 3.77
CA PRO A 135 -18.92 -17.77 2.62
C PRO A 135 -19.19 -19.09 1.89
N GLY A 136 -20.41 -19.26 1.38
CA GLY A 136 -20.69 -20.29 0.37
C GLY A 136 -19.92 -20.02 -0.92
N MET A 137 -20.11 -20.85 -1.96
CA MET A 137 -19.45 -20.60 -3.25
C MET A 137 -19.90 -19.25 -3.85
N LEU A 138 -18.95 -18.33 -3.99
CA LEU A 138 -19.17 -16.99 -4.52
C LEU A 138 -18.72 -16.90 -5.98
N GLY A 139 -19.55 -16.28 -6.81
CA GLY A 139 -19.13 -15.80 -8.13
C GLY A 139 -18.28 -14.53 -8.04
N ASP A 140 -17.85 -14.00 -9.18
CA ASP A 140 -16.94 -12.84 -9.24
C ASP A 140 -17.45 -11.62 -8.47
N ASN A 141 -18.66 -11.14 -8.75
CA ASN A 141 -19.18 -9.94 -8.10
C ASN A 141 -19.36 -10.13 -6.59
N ALA A 142 -19.91 -11.28 -6.17
CA ALA A 142 -20.07 -11.60 -4.75
C ALA A 142 -18.71 -11.74 -4.04
N THR A 143 -17.69 -12.28 -4.73
CA THR A 143 -16.32 -12.32 -4.21
C THR A 143 -15.76 -10.90 -4.06
N LYS A 144 -15.97 -10.02 -5.04
CA LYS A 144 -15.53 -8.61 -4.95
C LYS A 144 -16.21 -7.88 -3.78
N ASP A 145 -17.51 -8.08 -3.59
CA ASP A 145 -18.26 -7.49 -2.47
C ASP A 145 -17.76 -8.04 -1.12
N PHE A 146 -17.52 -9.34 -1.03
CA PHE A 146 -16.94 -9.99 0.14
C PHE A 146 -15.57 -9.40 0.49
N LEU A 147 -14.69 -9.22 -0.50
CA LEU A 147 -13.37 -8.63 -0.31
C LEU A 147 -13.45 -7.16 0.13
N LEU A 148 -14.31 -6.37 -0.51
CA LEU A 148 -14.53 -4.98 -0.13
C LEU A 148 -14.95 -4.89 1.34
N CYS A 149 -15.97 -5.64 1.75
CA CYS A 149 -16.53 -5.59 3.10
C CYS A 149 -15.62 -6.18 4.18
N HIS A 150 -15.05 -7.36 3.94
CA HIS A 150 -14.40 -8.14 5.01
C HIS A 150 -12.87 -8.07 5.00
N VAL A 151 -12.25 -7.75 3.86
CA VAL A 151 -10.79 -7.60 3.76
C VAL A 151 -10.38 -6.14 3.79
N TYR A 152 -11.01 -5.31 2.98
CA TYR A 152 -10.69 -3.88 2.90
C TYR A 152 -11.53 -3.02 3.84
N GLN A 153 -12.56 -3.59 4.47
CA GLN A 153 -13.47 -2.90 5.38
C GLN A 153 -14.09 -1.64 4.75
N LEU A 154 -14.44 -1.75 3.47
CA LEU A 154 -15.16 -0.78 2.66
C LEU A 154 -16.53 -1.38 2.38
N ALA A 155 -17.56 -0.89 3.05
CA ALA A 155 -18.92 -1.34 2.88
C ALA A 155 -19.70 -0.32 2.02
N PRO A 156 -19.67 -0.40 0.68
CA PRO A 156 -20.38 0.56 -0.16
C PRO A 156 -21.90 0.51 -0.01
N GLU A 157 -22.45 -0.63 0.41
CA GLU A 157 -23.91 -0.82 0.56
C GLU A 157 -24.51 0.02 1.68
N VAL A 158 -23.73 0.39 2.70
CA VAL A 158 -24.21 1.22 3.82
C VAL A 158 -24.00 2.72 3.56
N VAL A 159 -23.37 3.09 2.44
CA VAL A 159 -23.09 4.50 2.11
C VAL A 159 -24.39 5.18 1.69
N SER A 160 -24.91 6.05 2.55
CA SER A 160 -26.21 6.66 2.38
C SER A 160 -26.16 8.18 2.21
N GLN A 161 -25.13 8.83 2.72
CA GLN A 161 -24.97 10.29 2.68
C GLN A 161 -23.58 10.68 2.17
N PRO A 162 -23.40 11.94 1.71
CA PRO A 162 -22.08 12.45 1.29
C PRO A 162 -21.00 12.32 2.37
N SER A 163 -21.37 12.38 3.66
CA SER A 163 -20.44 12.16 4.78
C SER A 163 -19.92 10.73 4.82
N ASP A 164 -20.80 9.75 4.61
CA ASP A 164 -20.45 8.33 4.56
C ASP A 164 -19.49 8.05 3.40
N LEU A 165 -19.79 8.63 2.23
CA LEU A 165 -18.94 8.50 1.05
C LEU A 165 -17.56 9.12 1.28
N LEU A 166 -17.52 10.36 1.81
CA LEU A 166 -16.26 11.04 2.10
C LEU A 166 -15.42 10.23 3.10
N SER A 167 -16.02 9.74 4.18
CA SER A 167 -15.33 8.90 5.16
C SER A 167 -14.83 7.58 4.56
N LEU A 168 -15.61 6.93 3.71
CA LEU A 168 -15.20 5.71 3.02
C LEU A 168 -13.99 5.97 2.12
N LEU A 169 -14.02 7.04 1.32
CA LEU A 169 -12.91 7.40 0.43
C LEU A 169 -11.66 7.83 1.22
N LEU A 170 -11.83 8.60 2.30
CA LEU A 170 -10.72 8.94 3.22
C LEU A 170 -10.08 7.67 3.78
N LYS A 171 -10.86 6.73 4.30
CA LYS A 171 -10.35 5.44 4.80
C LYS A 171 -9.60 4.67 3.71
N LYS A 172 -10.14 4.61 2.49
CA LYS A 172 -9.51 3.93 1.35
C LYS A 172 -8.17 4.56 0.99
N HIS A 173 -8.11 5.88 0.83
CA HIS A 173 -6.96 6.58 0.27
C HIS A 173 -5.88 6.91 1.29
N TYR A 174 -6.28 7.11 2.55
CA TYR A 174 -5.37 7.23 3.67
C TYR A 174 -4.81 5.86 4.07
N GLY A 175 -5.59 4.79 3.88
CA GLY A 175 -5.13 3.42 4.06
C GLY A 175 -3.92 3.10 3.20
N GLU A 176 -3.02 2.30 3.76
CA GLU A 176 -1.68 2.07 3.20
C GLU A 176 -1.66 1.09 2.01
N HIS A 177 -2.80 0.48 1.72
CA HIS A 177 -2.89 -0.65 0.79
C HIS A 177 -3.69 -0.28 -0.45
N ARG A 178 -3.11 -0.54 -1.62
CA ARG A 178 -3.80 -0.31 -2.88
C ARG A 178 -4.95 -1.30 -3.07
N LEU A 179 -6.06 -0.76 -3.52
CA LEU A 179 -7.20 -1.56 -3.96
C LEU A 179 -6.94 -2.00 -5.41
N PRO A 180 -7.06 -3.29 -5.77
CA PRO A 180 -6.94 -3.74 -7.15
C PRO A 180 -8.00 -3.08 -8.04
N GLY A 181 -7.68 -2.84 -9.32
CA GLY A 181 -8.58 -2.16 -10.25
C GLY A 181 -9.96 -2.83 -10.37
N VAL A 182 -10.00 -4.17 -10.32
CA VAL A 182 -11.27 -4.93 -10.35
C VAL A 182 -12.18 -4.63 -9.16
N LEU A 183 -11.61 -4.23 -8.01
CA LEU A 183 -12.34 -3.84 -6.81
C LEU A 183 -12.68 -2.34 -6.82
N ASP A 184 -11.82 -1.48 -7.37
CA ASP A 184 -12.16 -0.06 -7.63
C ASP A 184 -13.38 0.03 -8.57
N GLU A 185 -13.38 -0.73 -9.67
CA GLU A 185 -14.49 -0.79 -10.61
C GLU A 185 -15.79 -1.26 -9.94
N ARG A 186 -15.71 -2.30 -9.09
CA ARG A 186 -16.86 -2.78 -8.34
C ARG A 186 -17.37 -1.74 -7.35
N LEU A 187 -16.47 -1.09 -6.61
CA LEU A 187 -16.81 -0.04 -5.66
C LEU A 187 -17.55 1.12 -6.36
N VAL A 188 -17.02 1.62 -7.48
CA VAL A 188 -17.68 2.66 -8.28
C VAL A 188 -19.05 2.18 -8.77
N PHE A 189 -19.13 0.95 -9.27
CA PHE A 189 -20.39 0.39 -9.75
C PHE A 189 -21.47 0.38 -8.65
N VAL A 190 -21.16 -0.15 -7.47
CA VAL A 190 -22.13 -0.23 -6.35
C VAL A 190 -22.54 1.16 -5.89
N LEU A 191 -21.61 2.10 -5.74
CA LEU A 191 -21.92 3.47 -5.32
C LEU A 191 -22.87 4.18 -6.30
N ARG A 192 -22.70 3.95 -7.61
CA ARG A 192 -23.55 4.52 -8.66
C ARG A 192 -24.96 3.92 -8.72
N GLN A 193 -25.16 2.69 -8.25
CA GLN A 193 -26.50 2.06 -8.32
C GLN A 193 -27.57 2.86 -7.59
N THR A 194 -27.18 3.62 -6.57
CA THR A 194 -28.12 4.45 -5.80
C THR A 194 -28.53 5.74 -6.51
N GLY A 195 -27.76 6.19 -7.53
CA GLY A 195 -27.93 7.49 -8.20
C GLY A 195 -27.64 8.72 -7.33
N ARG A 196 -27.24 8.52 -6.06
CA ARG A 196 -27.09 9.62 -5.08
C ARG A 196 -25.79 10.40 -5.23
N PHE A 197 -24.83 9.84 -5.97
CA PHE A 197 -23.47 10.35 -6.09
C PHE A 197 -23.07 10.56 -7.56
N ASP A 198 -24.06 10.77 -8.44
CA ASP A 198 -23.84 10.92 -9.88
C ASP A 198 -23.07 12.21 -10.23
N ASP A 199 -23.17 13.22 -9.38
CA ASP A 199 -22.39 14.45 -9.46
C ASP A 199 -20.92 14.23 -9.05
N TRP A 200 -20.61 13.21 -8.24
CA TRP A 200 -19.23 12.93 -7.83
C TRP A 200 -18.42 12.30 -8.97
N PRO A 201 -17.14 12.70 -9.14
CA PRO A 201 -16.25 12.16 -10.16
C PRO A 201 -15.67 10.79 -9.74
N LEU A 202 -16.53 9.84 -9.34
CA LEU A 202 -16.15 8.56 -8.71
C LEU A 202 -15.13 7.77 -9.54
N SER A 203 -15.27 7.74 -10.86
CA SER A 203 -14.32 7.05 -11.75
C SER A 203 -12.90 7.62 -11.71
N GLN A 204 -12.72 8.88 -11.30
CA GLN A 204 -11.40 9.52 -11.19
C GLN A 204 -10.87 9.39 -9.76
N ILE A 205 -11.70 9.77 -8.78
CA ILE A 205 -11.23 9.89 -7.39
C ILE A 205 -11.12 8.55 -6.68
N VAL A 206 -11.89 7.52 -7.07
CA VAL A 206 -11.79 6.21 -6.40
C VAL A 206 -10.48 5.52 -6.75
N SER A 207 -10.06 5.49 -8.01
CA SER A 207 -8.86 4.78 -8.45
C SER A 207 -7.56 5.54 -8.18
N ASP A 208 -7.62 6.87 -8.11
CA ASP A 208 -6.43 7.72 -8.00
C ASP A 208 -6.44 8.54 -6.70
N ARG A 209 -5.51 8.20 -5.81
CA ARG A 209 -5.29 8.90 -4.54
C ARG A 209 -4.92 10.37 -4.73
N GLN A 210 -4.09 10.70 -5.72
CA GLN A 210 -3.70 12.07 -5.96
C GLN A 210 -4.89 12.88 -6.49
N ALA A 211 -5.69 12.30 -7.39
CA ALA A 211 -6.93 12.91 -7.86
C ALA A 211 -7.90 13.17 -6.70
N PHE A 212 -8.06 12.20 -5.78
CA PHE A 212 -8.86 12.39 -4.59
C PHE A 212 -8.33 13.52 -3.68
N TYR A 213 -7.03 13.58 -3.41
CA TYR A 213 -6.46 14.65 -2.58
C TYR A 213 -6.58 16.02 -3.23
N SER A 214 -6.38 16.14 -4.55
CA SER A 214 -6.65 17.37 -5.29
C SER A 214 -8.14 17.77 -5.21
N PHE A 215 -9.05 16.80 -5.36
CA PHE A 215 -10.49 17.02 -5.19
C PHE A 215 -10.85 17.59 -3.82
N LEU A 216 -10.23 17.09 -2.73
CA LEU A 216 -10.38 17.64 -1.37
C LEU A 216 -9.76 19.04 -1.25
N GLN A 217 -8.54 19.23 -1.77
CA GLN A 217 -7.79 20.48 -1.69
C GLN A 217 -8.56 21.65 -2.29
N GLU A 218 -9.20 21.45 -3.44
CA GLU A 218 -9.98 22.49 -4.14
C GLU A 218 -11.24 22.91 -3.38
N ARG A 219 -11.81 22.00 -2.56
CA ARG A 219 -13.06 22.21 -1.82
C ARG A 219 -12.84 22.71 -0.39
N TRP A 220 -11.61 22.62 0.11
CA TRP A 220 -11.25 23.11 1.43
C TRP A 220 -11.53 24.61 1.63
N PRO A 221 -11.16 25.53 0.70
CA PRO A 221 -11.50 26.95 0.82
C PRO A 221 -13.00 27.22 0.92
N VAL A 222 -13.81 26.48 0.15
CA VAL A 222 -15.28 26.61 0.15
C VAL A 222 -15.84 26.26 1.52
N PHE A 223 -15.36 25.16 2.08
CA PHE A 223 -15.77 24.71 3.41
C PHE A 223 -15.41 25.71 4.51
N VAL A 224 -14.18 26.24 4.48
CA VAL A 224 -13.74 27.26 5.45
C VAL A 224 -14.58 28.52 5.33
N GLY A 225 -14.83 29.00 4.10
CA GLY A 225 -15.69 30.17 3.87
C GLY A 225 -17.11 29.96 4.38
N TYR A 226 -17.69 28.77 4.16
CA TYR A 226 -19.00 28.40 4.68
C TYR A 226 -19.06 28.41 6.22
N LEU A 227 -18.04 27.87 6.89
CA LEU A 227 -17.98 27.87 8.36
C LEU A 227 -17.98 29.29 8.93
N VAL A 228 -17.19 30.18 8.33
CA VAL A 228 -17.12 31.59 8.73
C VAL A 228 -18.46 32.30 8.50
N ALA A 229 -19.07 32.12 7.33
CA ALA A 229 -20.37 32.73 7.03
C ALA A 229 -21.46 32.28 8.00
N LEU A 230 -21.40 31.01 8.44
CA LEU A 230 -22.30 30.44 9.44
C LEU A 230 -22.10 31.10 10.83
N GLU A 231 -20.85 31.32 11.25
CA GLU A 231 -20.52 32.00 12.52
C GLU A 231 -20.94 33.47 12.51
N GLU A 232 -20.77 34.16 11.38
CA GLU A 232 -21.12 35.58 11.21
C GLU A 232 -22.62 35.81 10.93
N ARG A 233 -23.43 34.75 10.82
CA ARG A 233 -24.86 34.78 10.43
C ARG A 233 -25.14 35.52 9.11
N GLN A 234 -24.17 35.57 8.22
CA GLN A 234 -24.31 36.15 6.89
C GLN A 234 -24.66 35.03 5.89
N LEU A 235 -25.96 34.72 5.79
CA LEU A 235 -26.46 33.81 4.76
C LEU A 235 -26.62 34.58 3.44
N GLY A 236 -25.50 34.79 2.74
CA GLY A 236 -25.48 35.12 1.31
C GLY A 236 -25.13 33.87 0.49
N ASP A 237 -25.61 33.80 -0.75
CA ASP A 237 -25.25 32.75 -1.71
C ASP A 237 -23.72 32.69 -1.83
N SER A 238 -23.11 31.72 -1.16
CA SER A 238 -21.71 31.38 -1.37
C SER A 238 -21.61 30.76 -2.75
N THR A 239 -21.39 31.62 -3.76
CA THR A 239 -21.16 31.19 -5.13
C THR A 239 -19.99 30.21 -5.14
N ALA A 240 -20.23 28.99 -5.64
CA ALA A 240 -19.19 28.00 -5.83
C ALA A 240 -18.01 28.65 -6.59
N PRO A 241 -16.75 28.41 -6.19
CA PRO A 241 -15.62 28.99 -6.90
C PRO A 241 -15.69 28.58 -8.38
N ALA A 242 -15.61 29.57 -9.27
CA ALA A 242 -15.44 29.29 -10.68
C ALA A 242 -14.07 28.61 -10.90
N GLY A 243 -14.03 27.48 -11.61
CA GLY A 243 -12.79 26.86 -12.06
C GLY A 243 -12.27 25.65 -11.27
N LEU A 244 -13.11 24.92 -10.54
CA LEU A 244 -12.72 23.61 -9.97
C LEU A 244 -12.35 22.63 -11.11
N GLN A 245 -11.22 21.92 -10.96
CA GLN A 245 -10.76 20.95 -11.97
C GLN A 245 -11.67 19.72 -12.00
N PHE A 246 -12.10 19.29 -10.81
CA PHE A 246 -12.96 18.14 -10.65
C PHE A 246 -14.42 18.56 -10.54
N GLY A 247 -15.31 17.85 -11.25
CA GLY A 247 -16.76 17.98 -11.07
C GLY A 247 -17.22 17.55 -9.67
N GLY A 248 -18.51 17.72 -9.38
CA GLY A 248 -19.13 17.30 -8.11
C GLY A 248 -19.35 18.41 -7.10
N PRO A 249 -19.83 18.08 -5.90
CA PRO A 249 -20.35 19.07 -4.97
C PRO A 249 -19.24 20.00 -4.50
N ALA A 250 -19.53 21.31 -4.48
CA ALA A 250 -18.56 22.32 -4.05
C ALA A 250 -18.30 22.29 -2.53
N ALA A 251 -19.34 22.01 -1.74
CA ALA A 251 -19.24 21.87 -0.29
C ALA A 251 -19.15 20.38 0.09
N LEU A 252 -18.07 20.00 0.78
CA LEU A 252 -17.91 18.66 1.34
C LEU A 252 -18.15 18.66 2.85
N PRO A 253 -18.66 17.55 3.40
CA PRO A 253 -18.91 17.39 4.83
C PRO A 253 -17.61 17.10 5.62
N PHE A 254 -16.58 17.94 5.46
CA PHE A 254 -15.30 17.79 6.18
C PHE A 254 -15.47 17.82 7.70
N GLY A 255 -16.48 18.54 8.17
CA GLY A 255 -16.83 18.65 9.59
C GLY A 255 -17.49 17.42 10.20
N HIS A 256 -17.70 16.32 9.46
CA HIS A 256 -18.25 15.09 10.02
C HIS A 256 -17.19 14.33 10.84
N ASP A 257 -17.60 13.69 11.94
CA ASP A 257 -16.67 13.04 12.90
C ASP A 257 -15.82 11.94 12.25
N GLY A 258 -16.38 11.21 11.28
CA GLY A 258 -15.65 10.20 10.51
C GLY A 258 -14.65 10.77 9.50
N ALA A 259 -14.64 12.09 9.24
CA ALA A 259 -13.76 12.73 8.25
C ALA A 259 -12.65 13.56 8.91
N ARG A 260 -12.96 14.28 10.00
CA ARG A 260 -12.02 15.21 10.67
C ARG A 260 -10.64 14.62 10.99
N PRO A 261 -10.51 13.39 11.54
CA PRO A 261 -9.20 12.84 11.88
C PRO A 261 -8.30 12.69 10.66
N TYR A 262 -8.83 12.15 9.56
CA TYR A 262 -8.08 11.96 8.32
C TYR A 262 -7.66 13.30 7.72
N ILE A 263 -8.58 14.27 7.66
CA ILE A 263 -8.27 15.60 7.12
C ILE A 263 -7.15 16.28 7.93
N GLY A 264 -7.23 16.20 9.26
CA GLY A 264 -6.18 16.72 10.14
C GLY A 264 -4.83 16.08 9.89
N ASN A 265 -4.78 14.76 9.72
CA ASN A 265 -3.56 14.03 9.39
C ASN A 265 -3.03 14.42 8.01
N LEU A 266 -3.89 14.52 6.99
CA LEU A 266 -3.47 14.90 5.63
C LEU A 266 -2.81 16.29 5.59
N PHE A 267 -3.30 17.26 6.37
CA PHE A 267 -2.64 18.57 6.50
C PHE A 267 -1.35 18.52 7.32
N THR A 268 -1.34 17.68 8.37
CA THR A 268 -0.17 17.51 9.25
C THR A 268 0.98 16.82 8.51
N GLU A 269 0.69 15.83 7.67
CA GLU A 269 1.66 15.09 6.87
C GLU A 269 2.00 15.81 5.55
N GLY A 270 1.33 16.94 5.26
CA GLY A 270 1.58 17.75 4.07
C GLY A 270 1.08 17.11 2.77
N ALA A 271 0.14 16.17 2.85
CA ALA A 271 -0.62 15.68 1.70
C ALA A 271 -1.63 16.73 1.21
N LEU A 272 -2.22 17.49 2.14
CA LEU A 272 -3.01 18.69 1.87
C LEU A 272 -2.23 19.94 2.31
N ARG A 273 -2.46 21.06 1.62
CA ARG A 273 -1.78 22.33 1.78
C ARG A 273 -2.68 23.35 2.49
N PRO A 274 -2.25 23.93 3.62
CA PRO A 274 -2.99 25.00 4.26
C PRO A 274 -3.15 26.24 3.36
N ILE A 275 -4.32 26.87 3.44
CA ILE A 275 -4.70 28.02 2.62
C ILE A 275 -4.60 29.32 3.44
N ASP A 276 -4.34 30.44 2.77
CA ASP A 276 -4.50 31.76 3.39
C ASP A 276 -5.99 32.08 3.54
N HIS A 277 -6.39 32.59 4.70
CA HIS A 277 -7.77 33.01 4.94
C HIS A 277 -7.82 34.26 5.83
N PRO A 278 -8.62 35.29 5.50
CA PRO A 278 -8.67 36.53 6.28
C PRO A 278 -9.02 36.31 7.76
N GLN A 279 -9.98 35.43 8.06
CA GLN A 279 -10.36 35.07 9.44
C GLN A 279 -9.52 33.94 10.07
N ALA A 280 -8.33 33.61 9.54
CA ALA A 280 -7.53 32.49 10.06
C ALA A 280 -7.18 32.61 11.55
N GLU A 281 -6.98 33.83 12.07
CA GLU A 281 -6.73 34.07 13.50
C GLU A 281 -7.93 33.74 14.38
N GLN A 282 -9.15 34.02 13.91
CA GLN A 282 -10.39 33.73 14.63
C GLN A 282 -10.65 32.23 14.72
N LEU A 283 -10.28 31.49 13.67
CA LEU A 283 -10.41 30.04 13.58
C LEU A 283 -9.25 29.27 14.24
N ALA A 284 -8.24 29.95 14.80
CA ALA A 284 -7.02 29.32 15.32
C ALA A 284 -7.26 28.35 16.50
N GLY A 285 -8.37 28.51 17.23
CA GLY A 285 -8.79 27.62 18.32
C GLY A 285 -9.59 26.40 17.88
N GLN A 286 -9.92 26.29 16.58
CA GLN A 286 -10.78 25.24 16.05
C GLN A 286 -9.98 24.13 15.36
N TRP A 287 -10.61 22.98 15.13
CA TRP A 287 -9.97 21.84 14.47
C TRP A 287 -9.52 22.18 13.02
N VAL A 288 -10.20 23.13 12.36
CA VAL A 288 -9.87 23.58 11.00
C VAL A 288 -8.57 24.36 10.90
N ALA A 289 -8.03 24.85 12.02
CA ALA A 289 -6.80 25.64 12.05
C ALA A 289 -5.61 24.92 11.39
N VAL A 290 -5.59 23.59 11.40
CA VAL A 290 -4.54 22.77 10.76
C VAL A 290 -4.45 23.00 9.24
N GLY A 291 -5.56 23.37 8.60
CA GLY A 291 -5.66 23.66 7.18
C GLY A 291 -5.63 25.15 6.84
N LEU A 292 -5.29 26.02 7.79
CA LEU A 292 -5.23 27.47 7.60
C LEU A 292 -3.80 28.00 7.82
N ARG A 293 -3.43 29.00 7.02
CA ARG A 293 -2.22 29.80 7.23
C ARG A 293 -2.62 31.04 8.04
N ALA A 294 -2.61 30.92 9.36
CA ALA A 294 -2.76 32.08 10.24
C ALA A 294 -1.47 32.90 10.28
N GLY A 295 -1.58 34.23 10.40
CA GLY A 295 -0.46 35.16 10.47
C GLY A 295 0.51 34.85 11.63
N ARG A 296 1.80 35.15 11.41
CA ARG A 296 2.98 34.70 12.18
C ARG A 296 3.00 33.19 12.43
N GLU A 297 3.37 32.48 11.36
CA GLU A 297 3.98 31.14 11.32
C GLU A 297 3.34 30.10 12.25
N ARG A 298 2.65 29.11 11.64
CA ARG A 298 2.35 27.76 12.20
C ARG A 298 3.17 27.57 13.47
N ASP A 299 2.56 27.48 14.66
CA ASP A 299 3.32 27.19 15.89
C ASP A 299 4.16 25.93 15.62
N PRO A 300 5.47 26.06 15.29
CA PRO A 300 6.20 24.97 14.66
C PRO A 300 6.36 23.83 15.66
N SER A 301 6.37 24.19 16.94
CA SER A 301 6.33 23.32 18.09
C SER A 301 5.09 22.43 18.07
N LYS A 302 3.87 22.99 17.92
CA LYS A 302 2.62 22.19 17.85
C LYS A 302 2.57 21.27 16.64
N HIS A 303 3.08 21.72 15.50
CA HIS A 303 3.14 20.88 14.31
C HIS A 303 4.10 19.70 14.50
N LEU A 304 5.28 19.97 15.05
CA LEU A 304 6.27 18.94 15.38
C LEU A 304 5.73 17.93 16.40
N GLU A 305 5.01 18.39 17.44
CA GLU A 305 4.36 17.49 18.40
C GLU A 305 3.38 16.52 17.75
N ARG A 306 2.51 17.02 16.86
CA ARG A 306 1.57 16.15 16.14
C ARG A 306 2.26 15.14 15.24
N LEU A 307 3.38 15.54 14.60
CA LEU A 307 4.19 14.63 13.79
C LEU A 307 4.88 13.57 14.67
N LEU A 308 5.37 13.93 15.86
CA LEU A 308 5.94 12.98 16.82
C LEU A 308 4.90 11.97 17.31
N GLU A 309 3.69 12.41 17.66
CA GLU A 309 2.59 11.53 18.07
C GLU A 309 2.13 10.61 16.92
N SER A 310 1.95 11.17 15.73
CA SER A 310 1.55 10.42 14.55
C SER A 310 2.60 9.37 14.16
N ALA A 311 3.89 9.74 14.09
CA ALA A 311 4.97 8.80 13.77
C ALA A 311 5.15 7.75 14.86
N GLY A 312 5.11 8.13 16.14
CA GLY A 312 5.26 7.19 17.25
C GLY A 312 4.13 6.16 17.33
N SER A 313 2.89 6.55 17.02
CA SER A 313 1.74 5.64 17.05
C SER A 313 1.60 4.74 15.81
N SER A 314 2.33 5.04 14.73
CA SER A 314 2.27 4.32 13.45
C SER A 314 3.59 3.64 13.07
N LEU A 315 4.50 3.47 14.02
CA LEU A 315 5.75 2.78 13.81
C LEU A 315 5.50 1.32 13.40
N PRO A 316 6.01 0.86 12.23
CA PRO A 316 5.82 -0.52 11.79
C PRO A 316 6.52 -1.51 12.71
N SER A 317 5.90 -2.68 12.93
CA SER A 317 6.48 -3.74 13.76
C SER A 317 7.58 -4.54 13.03
N GLY A 318 8.45 -5.23 13.77
CA GLY A 318 9.52 -6.05 13.17
C GLY A 318 9.07 -7.24 12.30
N GLU A 319 7.79 -7.63 12.34
CA GLU A 319 7.23 -8.73 11.53
C GLU A 319 6.26 -8.23 10.45
N CYS A 320 6.20 -6.92 10.21
CA CYS A 320 5.35 -6.35 9.17
C CYS A 320 5.87 -6.65 7.75
N PRO A 321 5.00 -6.60 6.72
CA PRO A 321 5.44 -6.61 5.33
C PRO A 321 6.14 -5.28 4.96
N HIS A 322 6.91 -5.28 3.86
CA HIS A 322 7.62 -4.08 3.38
C HIS A 322 6.72 -2.87 3.06
N GLN A 323 5.42 -3.12 2.83
CA GLN A 323 4.43 -2.11 2.48
C GLN A 323 4.21 -1.12 3.62
N ASP A 324 4.20 -1.62 4.86
CA ASP A 324 4.02 -0.80 6.06
C ASP A 324 5.18 0.20 6.21
N TRP A 325 6.42 -0.23 5.98
CA TRP A 325 7.58 0.67 5.93
C TRP A 325 7.50 1.69 4.81
N THR A 326 7.04 1.26 3.62
CA THR A 326 6.85 2.16 2.47
C THR A 326 5.79 3.22 2.75
N ALA A 327 4.76 2.87 3.50
CA ALA A 327 3.68 3.77 3.89
C ALA A 327 4.02 4.66 5.09
N PHE A 328 4.90 4.20 5.98
CA PHE A 328 5.45 5.00 7.08
C PHE A 328 6.44 6.08 6.58
N ALA A 329 7.17 5.80 5.49
CA ALA A 329 8.24 6.66 4.99
C ALA A 329 7.85 8.15 4.78
N PRO A 330 6.70 8.52 4.18
CA PRO A 330 6.32 9.92 4.00
C PRO A 330 6.11 10.66 5.33
N ARG A 331 5.54 9.97 6.32
CA ARG A 331 5.30 10.51 7.66
C ARG A 331 6.62 10.74 8.39
N TRP A 332 7.53 9.78 8.31
CA TRP A 332 8.89 9.91 8.85
C TRP A 332 9.67 11.06 8.19
N ALA A 333 9.56 11.19 6.86
CA ALA A 333 10.17 12.27 6.10
C ALA A 333 9.64 13.65 6.52
N ALA A 334 8.33 13.79 6.71
CA ALA A 334 7.72 15.03 7.20
C ALA A 334 8.21 15.40 8.61
N LEU A 335 8.29 14.41 9.52
CA LEU A 335 8.83 14.61 10.86
C LEU A 335 10.30 15.03 10.83
N THR A 336 11.13 14.36 10.04
CA THR A 336 12.56 14.67 9.93
C THR A 336 12.78 16.07 9.37
N ALA A 337 12.06 16.45 8.31
CA ALA A 337 12.12 17.79 7.75
C ALA A 337 11.74 18.87 8.80
N ALA A 338 10.65 18.65 9.55
CA ALA A 338 10.19 19.57 10.58
C ALA A 338 11.12 19.65 11.81
N ALA A 339 11.79 18.55 12.18
CA ALA A 339 12.77 18.55 13.26
C ALA A 339 14.06 19.28 12.85
N CYS A 340 14.47 19.16 11.58
CA CYS A 340 15.68 19.79 11.05
C CYS A 340 15.53 21.29 10.78
N SER A 341 14.31 21.83 10.63
CA SER A 341 14.05 23.24 10.27
C SER A 341 14.27 24.27 11.39
N ALA A 342 15.17 24.03 12.35
CA ALA A 342 15.51 24.90 13.48
C ALA A 342 14.35 25.25 14.44
N THR A 343 13.27 24.49 14.38
CA THR A 343 11.99 24.73 15.08
C THR A 343 11.78 23.87 16.33
N ALA A 344 12.64 22.86 16.56
CA ALA A 344 12.51 21.95 17.68
C ALA A 344 13.05 22.55 18.99
N GLN A 345 12.21 22.58 20.02
CA GLN A 345 12.65 22.90 21.39
C GLN A 345 13.41 21.71 22.00
N GLY A 346 14.23 21.94 23.03
CA GLY A 346 15.12 20.90 23.59
C GLY A 346 14.41 19.58 23.98
N GLY A 347 13.18 19.64 24.52
CA GLY A 347 12.39 18.45 24.85
C GLY A 347 11.87 17.69 23.62
N GLN A 348 11.45 18.40 22.58
CA GLN A 348 11.02 17.81 21.31
C GLN A 348 12.17 17.19 20.55
N GLN A 349 13.32 17.86 20.55
CA GLN A 349 14.52 17.35 19.92
C GLN A 349 14.95 16.03 20.56
N ARG A 350 14.86 15.92 21.89
CA ARG A 350 15.14 14.68 22.60
C ARG A 350 14.18 13.55 22.19
N ARG A 351 12.87 13.82 22.19
CA ARG A 351 11.86 12.83 21.75
C ARG A 351 12.06 12.40 20.30
N PHE A 352 12.43 13.32 19.41
CA PHE A 352 12.77 13.01 18.03
C PHE A 352 13.99 12.08 17.93
N VAL A 353 15.04 12.36 18.69
CA VAL A 353 16.24 11.50 18.72
C VAL A 353 15.92 10.11 19.25
N GLU A 354 15.17 10.02 20.35
CA GLU A 354 14.72 8.74 20.92
C GLU A 354 13.87 7.94 19.92
N LEU A 355 12.91 8.59 19.24
CA LEU A 355 12.10 7.94 18.22
C LEU A 355 12.92 7.53 16.99
N ARG A 356 13.91 8.33 16.59
CA ARG A 356 14.81 7.98 15.48
C ARG A 356 15.63 6.75 15.81
N GLU A 357 16.20 6.65 17.01
CA GLU A 357 16.94 5.45 17.44
C GLU A 357 16.06 4.20 17.40
N GLU A 358 14.80 4.32 17.81
CA GLU A 358 13.83 3.23 17.74
C GLU A 358 13.51 2.84 16.29
N VAL A 359 13.24 3.82 15.41
CA VAL A 359 13.00 3.61 13.98
C VAL A 359 14.20 2.92 13.32
N ASP A 360 15.41 3.45 13.54
CA ASP A 360 16.64 2.92 12.95
C ASP A 360 16.90 1.49 13.43
N GLY A 361 16.68 1.21 14.72
CA GLY A 361 16.82 -0.11 15.31
C GLY A 361 15.84 -1.12 14.71
N GLN A 362 14.54 -0.79 14.68
CA GLN A 362 13.51 -1.67 14.14
C GLN A 362 13.68 -1.90 12.63
N PHE A 363 13.93 -0.85 11.87
CA PHE A 363 14.12 -0.95 10.42
C PHE A 363 15.38 -1.75 10.07
N SER A 364 16.49 -1.53 10.78
CA SER A 364 17.74 -2.28 10.55
C SER A 364 17.59 -3.77 10.84
N ALA A 365 16.90 -4.12 11.94
CA ALA A 365 16.58 -5.50 12.27
C ALA A 365 15.67 -6.14 11.21
N TRP A 366 14.62 -5.43 10.81
CA TRP A 366 13.69 -5.85 9.76
C TRP A 366 14.43 -6.08 8.43
N MET A 367 15.23 -5.12 7.97
CA MET A 367 16.02 -5.21 6.75
C MET A 367 16.97 -6.41 6.76
N SER A 368 17.71 -6.60 7.86
CA SER A 368 18.65 -7.72 7.99
C SER A 368 17.96 -9.08 7.85
N LYS A 369 16.73 -9.20 8.37
CA LYS A 369 15.93 -10.42 8.31
C LYS A 369 15.23 -10.60 6.95
N ARG A 370 14.68 -9.52 6.37
CA ARG A 370 13.69 -9.57 5.28
C ARG A 370 14.24 -9.13 3.92
N TYR A 371 15.34 -8.39 3.83
CA TYR A 371 15.80 -7.83 2.54
C TYR A 371 15.99 -8.87 1.43
N HIS A 372 16.44 -10.06 1.79
CA HIS A 372 16.66 -11.16 0.83
C HIS A 372 15.36 -11.71 0.24
N THR A 373 14.21 -11.57 0.91
CA THR A 373 12.92 -12.05 0.39
C THR A 373 12.37 -11.09 -0.67
N LEU A 374 12.70 -9.79 -0.57
CA LEU A 374 12.24 -8.75 -1.51
C LEU A 374 12.70 -9.02 -2.95
N HIS A 375 13.84 -9.69 -3.12
CA HIS A 375 14.35 -10.07 -4.44
C HIS A 375 13.43 -11.04 -5.20
N ASN A 376 12.69 -11.88 -4.46
CA ASN A 376 11.83 -12.91 -5.03
C ASN A 376 10.40 -12.42 -5.31
N LEU A 377 10.06 -11.19 -4.90
CA LEU A 377 8.74 -10.63 -5.08
C LEU A 377 8.39 -10.44 -6.56
N PRO A 378 7.09 -10.45 -6.90
CA PRO A 378 6.64 -10.10 -8.25
C PRO A 378 7.08 -8.68 -8.65
N PRO A 379 7.30 -8.42 -9.95
CA PRO A 379 7.73 -7.11 -10.41
C PRO A 379 6.59 -6.07 -10.52
N PHE A 380 5.36 -6.41 -10.13
CA PHE A 380 4.16 -5.56 -10.23
C PHE A 380 3.48 -5.45 -8.85
N PRO A 381 3.58 -4.32 -8.13
CA PRO A 381 4.44 -3.16 -8.41
C PRO A 381 5.94 -3.45 -8.19
N PRO A 382 6.85 -2.68 -8.80
CA PRO A 382 8.28 -2.91 -8.66
C PRO A 382 8.78 -2.42 -7.27
N VAL A 383 9.15 -3.36 -6.41
CA VAL A 383 9.76 -3.08 -5.09
C VAL A 383 11.27 -2.83 -5.18
N MET A 384 11.96 -3.53 -6.09
CA MET A 384 13.42 -3.47 -6.25
C MET A 384 13.79 -2.99 -7.65
N CYS A 385 14.95 -2.34 -7.81
CA CYS A 385 15.36 -1.78 -9.10
C CYS A 385 15.44 -2.82 -10.23
N HIS A 386 15.82 -4.07 -9.94
CA HIS A 386 15.86 -5.14 -10.94
C HIS A 386 14.46 -5.57 -11.43
N HIS A 387 13.39 -5.16 -10.74
CA HIS A 387 12.02 -5.37 -11.20
C HIS A 387 11.64 -4.41 -12.33
N LEU A 388 12.29 -3.24 -12.44
CA LEU A 388 11.90 -2.18 -13.38
C LEU A 388 11.83 -2.66 -14.85
N PRO A 389 12.81 -3.41 -15.40
CA PRO A 389 12.71 -3.87 -16.79
C PRO A 389 11.48 -4.76 -17.02
N ARG A 390 11.19 -5.67 -16.08
CA ARG A 390 10.02 -6.57 -16.13
C ARG A 390 8.71 -5.78 -15.99
N TYR A 391 8.70 -4.77 -15.11
CA TYR A 391 7.56 -3.87 -14.93
C TYR A 391 7.24 -3.05 -16.19
N LEU A 392 8.27 -2.52 -16.86
CA LEU A 392 8.12 -1.68 -18.04
C LEU A 392 7.77 -2.48 -19.31
N ALA A 393 8.17 -3.75 -19.41
CA ALA A 393 7.98 -4.55 -20.63
C ALA A 393 6.52 -4.62 -21.12
N PRO A 394 5.50 -4.91 -20.26
CA PRO A 394 4.11 -4.86 -20.70
C PRO A 394 3.62 -3.46 -21.06
N LEU A 395 4.11 -2.40 -20.41
CA LEU A 395 3.73 -1.02 -20.76
C LEU A 395 4.21 -0.64 -22.16
N VAL A 396 5.39 -1.13 -22.56
CA VAL A 396 5.93 -0.97 -23.91
C VAL A 396 5.16 -1.85 -24.91
N ALA A 397 4.81 -3.09 -24.54
CA ALA A 397 4.14 -4.04 -25.42
C ALA A 397 2.63 -3.79 -25.63
N ALA A 398 1.93 -3.32 -24.60
CA ALA A 398 0.50 -2.99 -24.62
C ALA A 398 0.22 -1.59 -25.21
N GLY A 399 1.26 -0.85 -25.57
CA GLY A 399 1.12 0.46 -26.19
C GLY A 399 0.35 0.39 -27.51
N ARG A 400 -0.63 1.28 -27.69
CA ARG A 400 -1.03 1.73 -29.03
C ARG A 400 0.27 2.16 -29.76
N PRO A 401 0.36 2.08 -31.10
CA PRO A 401 1.61 2.27 -31.87
C PRO A 401 2.34 3.64 -31.76
N ALA A 402 2.08 4.45 -30.72
CA ALA A 402 2.69 5.74 -30.45
C ALA A 402 3.10 6.01 -28.97
N THR A 403 2.87 5.11 -28.01
CA THR A 403 3.27 5.37 -26.60
C THR A 403 4.76 5.07 -26.38
N LYS A 404 5.59 6.12 -26.37
CA LYS A 404 6.98 6.04 -25.89
C LYS A 404 6.99 6.07 -24.36
N VAL A 405 7.70 5.12 -23.74
CA VAL A 405 7.91 5.09 -22.29
C VAL A 405 9.24 5.77 -21.97
N ALA A 406 9.23 6.79 -21.12
CA ALA A 406 10.43 7.43 -20.60
C ALA A 406 10.59 7.08 -19.12
N LEU A 407 11.74 6.52 -18.74
CA LEU A 407 12.12 6.30 -17.34
C LEU A 407 12.98 7.48 -16.87
N VAL A 408 12.46 8.25 -15.93
CA VAL A 408 13.21 9.33 -15.27
C VAL A 408 13.66 8.79 -13.90
N VAL A 409 14.97 8.64 -13.72
CA VAL A 409 15.56 8.23 -12.45
C VAL A 409 16.07 9.48 -11.76
N LEU A 410 15.50 9.78 -10.59
CA LEU A 410 15.94 10.87 -9.71
C LEU A 410 16.61 10.21 -8.50
N ASP A 411 17.91 10.39 -8.36
CA ASP A 411 18.72 9.84 -7.27
C ASP A 411 19.44 10.97 -6.51
N GLY A 412 19.87 10.70 -5.29
CA GLY A 412 20.68 11.59 -4.47
C GLY A 412 19.90 12.50 -3.52
N LEU A 413 18.58 12.34 -3.42
CA LEU A 413 17.76 13.04 -2.42
C LEU A 413 17.02 12.05 -1.52
N ALA A 414 17.22 12.21 -0.22
CA ALA A 414 16.42 11.54 0.81
C ALA A 414 14.99 12.09 0.82
N PHE A 415 14.06 11.35 1.40
CA PHE A 415 12.64 11.67 1.27
C PHE A 415 12.25 12.96 2.01
N ASP A 416 12.88 13.24 3.14
CA ASP A 416 12.77 14.50 3.90
C ASP A 416 13.29 15.71 3.10
N GLN A 417 14.31 15.51 2.27
CA GLN A 417 14.83 16.54 1.38
C GLN A 417 13.82 16.85 0.27
N TRP A 418 13.12 15.84 -0.26
CA TRP A 418 12.01 16.04 -1.19
C TRP A 418 10.84 16.81 -0.55
N VAL A 419 10.51 16.52 0.71
CA VAL A 419 9.49 17.27 1.46
C VAL A 419 9.88 18.75 1.55
N THR A 420 11.12 19.04 1.93
CA THR A 420 11.65 20.41 2.04
C THR A 420 11.67 21.11 0.68
N LEU A 421 12.15 20.45 -0.36
CA LEU A 421 12.24 21.00 -1.72
C LEU A 421 10.85 21.31 -2.29
N ARG A 422 9.87 20.44 -2.05
CA ARG A 422 8.48 20.63 -2.50
C ARG A 422 7.91 21.95 -2.00
N GLU A 423 8.15 22.31 -0.74
CA GLU A 423 7.66 23.59 -0.20
C GLU A 423 8.27 24.80 -0.91
N VAL A 424 9.57 24.74 -1.23
CA VAL A 424 10.27 25.80 -1.95
C VAL A 424 9.78 25.89 -3.40
N LEU A 425 9.65 24.76 -4.09
CA LEU A 425 9.20 24.71 -5.48
C LEU A 425 7.79 25.27 -5.64
N VAL A 426 6.87 24.92 -4.74
CA VAL A 426 5.50 25.44 -4.74
C VAL A 426 5.47 26.96 -4.49
N ARG A 427 6.32 27.47 -3.59
CA ARG A 427 6.43 28.93 -3.37
C ARG A 427 6.95 29.66 -4.60
N GLN A 428 7.92 29.08 -5.31
CA GLN A 428 8.52 29.68 -6.50
C GLN A 428 7.63 29.54 -7.74
N ARG A 429 6.83 28.47 -7.80
CA ARG A 429 5.94 28.13 -8.91
C ARG A 429 4.60 27.66 -8.37
N PRO A 430 3.72 28.59 -7.95
CA PRO A 430 2.41 28.24 -7.39
C PRO A 430 1.46 27.57 -8.39
N GLU A 431 1.79 27.59 -9.68
CA GLU A 431 1.03 26.98 -10.77
C GLU A 431 1.39 25.50 -11.03
N LEU A 432 2.35 24.93 -10.27
CA LEU A 432 2.73 23.50 -10.24
C LEU A 432 2.19 22.80 -8.99
#